data_AF-A0A1I8PFI2-F1
#
_entry.id   AF-A0A1I8PFI2-F1
#
_cell.length_a   1.000
_cell.length_b   1.000
_cell.length_c   1.000
_cell.angle_alpha   90.00
_cell.angle_beta   90.00
_cell.angle_gamma   90.00
#
_symmetry.space_group_name_H-M   'P 1'
#
loop_
_entity.id
_entity.type
_entity.pdbx_description
1 polymer ?
#
loop_
_entity_poly.entity_id
_entity_poly.type
_entity_poly.pdbx_seq_one_letter_code
_entity_poly.pdbx_strand_id
1 'polypeptide(L)'
;MRFLLLVALLSTFLATVWCIKCYECDSMTQPQCNEYFSPKEIEESDCGEDDMPEYIKKLGIPIEATGCLTKIHEGIEGQRYFIRRSCYFGSVDNTKEACEMDDPYLPYADLIDCQVCTEDLCNTDAGQQSLPSFYTIAAFVVALILSRLW
;
A
#
# COMPACT_ATOMS: atom_id res chain seq x y z
N MET A 1 16.36 -37.52 7.63
CA MET A 1 15.52 -36.94 8.71
C MET A 1 16.11 -35.68 9.33
N ARG A 2 17.37 -35.68 9.84
CA ARG A 2 18.03 -34.46 10.38
C ARG A 2 18.15 -33.28 9.40
N PHE A 3 18.43 -33.57 8.13
CA PHE A 3 18.53 -32.54 7.07
C PHE A 3 17.17 -31.86 6.79
N LEU A 4 16.08 -32.63 6.80
CA LEU A 4 14.72 -32.10 6.61
C LEU A 4 14.29 -31.20 7.78
N LEU A 5 14.70 -31.55 9.01
CA LEU A 5 14.46 -30.71 10.18
C LEU A 5 15.25 -29.40 10.12
N LEU A 6 16.50 -29.42 9.65
CA LEU A 6 17.31 -28.22 9.45
C LEU A 6 16.75 -27.32 8.36
N VAL A 7 16.26 -27.89 7.25
CA VAL A 7 15.59 -27.15 6.17
C VAL A 7 14.27 -26.54 6.66
N ALA A 8 13.48 -27.27 7.46
CA ALA A 8 12.27 -26.75 8.08
C ALA A 8 12.58 -25.59 9.05
N LEU A 9 13.63 -25.72 9.88
CA LEU A 9 14.07 -24.68 10.81
C LEU A 9 14.62 -23.43 10.10
N LEU A 10 15.35 -23.59 8.99
CA LEU A 10 15.78 -22.46 8.16
C LEU A 10 14.60 -21.78 7.46
N SER A 11 13.59 -22.55 7.01
CA SER A 11 12.41 -21.98 6.35
C SER A 11 11.56 -21.11 7.27
N THR A 12 11.52 -21.41 8.58
CA THR A 12 10.83 -20.58 9.57
C THR A 12 11.59 -19.29 9.92
N PHE A 13 12.90 -19.23 9.68
CA PHE A 13 13.73 -18.05 9.97
C PHE A 13 13.71 -17.00 8.85
N LEU A 14 13.15 -17.36 7.68
CA LEU A 14 12.88 -16.46 6.56
C LEU A 14 11.48 -15.83 6.64
N ALA A 15 10.84 -15.84 7.80
CA ALA A 15 9.73 -14.92 8.09
C ALA A 15 10.30 -13.50 8.17
N THR A 16 10.72 -12.98 7.02
CA THR A 16 11.03 -11.58 6.83
C THR A 16 9.76 -10.83 7.18
N VAL A 17 9.85 -9.97 8.19
CA VAL A 17 8.83 -8.96 8.50
C VAL A 17 8.85 -7.99 7.32
N TRP A 18 8.15 -8.34 6.25
CA TRP A 18 7.94 -7.43 5.12
C TRP A 18 6.98 -6.37 5.61
N CYS A 19 7.42 -5.12 5.56
CA CYS A 19 6.52 -3.99 5.71
C CYS A 19 5.69 -3.88 4.43
N ILE A 20 4.49 -3.32 4.57
CA ILE A 20 3.59 -3.15 3.44
C ILE A 20 4.25 -2.28 2.37
N LYS A 21 4.03 -2.61 1.10
CA LYS A 21 4.47 -1.79 -0.02
C LYS A 21 3.34 -0.96 -0.56
N CYS A 22 3.59 0.30 -0.86
CA CYS A 22 2.55 1.20 -1.39
C CYS A 22 3.11 2.04 -2.54
N TYR A 23 2.23 2.51 -3.42
CA TYR A 23 2.62 3.55 -4.37
C TYR A 23 2.73 4.91 -3.67
N GLU A 24 3.80 5.65 -3.94
CA GLU A 24 4.03 6.99 -3.41
C GLU A 24 4.11 8.03 -4.53
N CYS A 25 3.09 8.89 -4.62
CA CYS A 25 3.00 9.90 -5.68
C CYS A 25 1.93 10.96 -5.41
N ASP A 26 1.99 12.05 -6.18
CA ASP A 26 0.94 13.06 -6.28
C ASP A 26 0.63 13.42 -7.75
N SER A 27 -0.63 13.74 -8.04
CA SER A 27 -1.07 14.00 -9.42
C SER A 27 -0.65 15.36 -10.00
N MET A 28 -0.04 16.24 -9.19
CA MET A 28 0.48 17.54 -9.66
C MET A 28 1.87 17.38 -10.26
N THR A 29 2.74 16.62 -9.60
CA THR A 29 4.11 16.37 -10.06
C THR A 29 4.20 15.16 -10.99
N GLN A 30 3.34 14.15 -10.76
CA GLN A 30 3.32 12.90 -11.52
C GLN A 30 1.93 12.69 -12.15
N PRO A 31 1.73 13.09 -13.42
CA PRO A 31 0.44 12.96 -14.11
C PRO A 31 -0.11 11.53 -14.15
N GLN A 32 0.74 10.52 -14.02
CA GLN A 32 0.40 9.09 -13.97
C GLN A 32 -0.27 8.68 -12.65
N CYS A 33 -0.15 9.52 -11.62
CA CYS A 33 -0.78 9.38 -10.30
C CYS A 33 -2.22 9.91 -10.28
N ASN A 34 -2.92 9.91 -11.41
CA ASN A 34 -4.27 10.47 -11.51
C ASN A 34 -5.36 9.39 -11.30
N GLU A 35 -6.60 9.70 -11.70
CA GLU A 35 -7.76 8.81 -11.64
C GLU A 35 -7.55 7.53 -12.47
N TYR A 36 -6.90 7.65 -13.62
CA TYR A 36 -6.43 6.56 -14.47
C TYR A 36 -5.00 6.20 -14.09
N PHE A 37 -4.87 5.58 -12.91
CA PHE A 37 -3.57 5.23 -12.35
C PHE A 37 -2.76 4.35 -13.30
N SER A 38 -1.48 4.70 -13.47
CA SER A 38 -0.54 3.92 -14.28
C SER A 38 0.70 3.58 -13.45
N PRO A 39 0.80 2.34 -12.93
CA PRO A 39 1.85 1.96 -11.97
C PRO A 39 3.27 1.95 -12.56
N LYS A 40 3.42 1.82 -13.88
CA LYS A 40 4.72 1.59 -14.53
C LYS A 40 5.77 2.67 -14.28
N GLU A 41 5.33 3.88 -13.99
CA GLU A 41 6.20 5.06 -13.84
C GLU A 41 6.12 5.66 -12.43
N ILE A 42 5.43 4.98 -11.51
CA ILE A 42 5.25 5.42 -10.13
C ILE A 42 6.17 4.62 -9.22
N GLU A 43 6.80 5.31 -8.28
CA GLU A 43 7.67 4.69 -7.29
C GLU A 43 6.87 3.79 -6.35
N GLU A 44 7.39 2.58 -6.12
CA GLU A 44 6.93 1.66 -5.09
C GLU A 44 7.77 1.88 -3.85
N SER A 45 7.10 2.19 -2.74
CA SER A 45 7.74 2.49 -1.46
C SER A 45 7.59 1.33 -0.49
N ASP A 46 8.68 0.97 0.18
CA ASP A 46 8.66 0.02 1.31
C ASP A 46 8.40 0.80 2.60
N CYS A 47 7.18 0.73 3.11
CA CYS A 47 6.73 1.59 4.19
C CYS A 47 7.44 1.35 5.54
N GLY A 48 8.33 0.34 5.60
CA GLY A 48 9.21 0.10 6.75
C GLY A 48 10.49 0.94 6.73
N GLU A 49 10.93 1.36 5.55
CA GLU A 49 12.11 2.22 5.35
C GLU A 49 11.72 3.69 5.18
N ASP A 50 10.46 3.96 4.84
CA ASP A 50 9.96 5.31 4.65
C ASP A 50 9.93 6.13 5.94
N ASP A 51 10.40 7.37 5.79
CA ASP A 51 10.36 8.35 6.86
C ASP A 51 8.90 8.71 7.17
N MET A 52 8.44 8.33 8.36
CA MET A 52 7.13 8.75 8.86
C MET A 52 6.97 10.28 8.70
N PRO A 53 5.83 10.78 8.19
CA PRO A 53 5.63 12.21 7.97
C PRO A 53 5.88 13.03 9.24
N GLU A 54 6.52 14.20 9.09
CA GLU A 54 6.93 15.02 10.25
C GLU A 54 5.78 15.38 11.19
N TYR A 55 4.56 15.55 10.67
CA TYR A 55 3.39 15.89 11.47
C TYR A 55 3.02 14.77 12.47
N ILE A 56 3.29 13.51 12.13
CA ILE A 56 3.10 12.35 13.02
C ILE A 56 4.29 12.23 13.98
N LYS A 57 5.52 12.49 13.51
CA LYS A 57 6.75 12.46 14.33
C LYS A 57 6.68 13.37 15.55
N LYS A 58 5.93 14.47 15.50
CA LYS A 58 5.73 15.41 16.62
C LYS A 58 5.16 14.77 17.89
N LEU A 59 4.47 13.63 17.78
CA LEU A 59 3.93 12.89 18.92
C LEU A 59 4.99 12.11 19.71
N GLY A 60 6.23 11.99 19.18
CA GLY A 60 7.35 11.33 19.85
C GLY A 60 7.21 9.81 19.96
N ILE A 61 6.20 9.22 19.32
CA ILE A 61 5.94 7.79 19.30
C ILE A 61 6.11 7.33 17.85
N PRO A 62 7.03 6.38 17.56
CA PRO A 62 7.08 5.77 16.24
C PRO A 62 5.80 4.97 16.01
N ILE A 63 5.11 5.27 14.91
CA ILE A 63 3.93 4.53 14.46
C ILE A 63 4.35 3.73 13.24
N GLU A 64 4.08 2.42 13.24
CA GLU A 64 4.36 1.58 12.08
C GLU A 64 3.33 1.85 10.98
N ALA A 65 3.77 1.74 9.72
CA ALA A 65 2.85 1.76 8.60
C ALA A 65 1.99 0.49 8.60
N THR A 66 0.68 0.65 8.44
CA THR A 66 -0.30 -0.44 8.51
C THR A 66 -1.12 -0.61 7.25
N GLY A 67 -0.95 0.28 6.27
CA GLY A 67 -1.73 0.27 5.05
C GLY A 67 -1.17 1.21 3.97
N CYS A 68 -1.87 1.26 2.85
CA CYS A 68 -1.69 2.26 1.82
C CYS A 68 -2.85 3.25 1.85
N LEU A 69 -2.53 4.54 1.80
CA LEU A 69 -3.47 5.66 1.80
C LEU A 69 -3.64 6.21 0.38
N THR A 70 -4.87 6.53 0.02
CA THR A 70 -5.21 7.39 -1.12
C THR A 70 -6.08 8.55 -0.62
N LYS A 71 -5.65 9.78 -0.89
CA LYS A 71 -6.46 10.99 -0.68
C LYS A 71 -6.79 11.63 -2.02
N ILE A 72 -8.07 11.98 -2.19
CA ILE A 72 -8.58 12.70 -3.36
C ILE A 72 -9.12 14.03 -2.87
N HIS A 73 -8.57 15.11 -3.40
CA HIS A 73 -8.97 16.48 -3.10
C HIS A 73 -9.57 17.14 -4.33
N GLU A 74 -10.29 18.23 -4.12
CA GLU A 74 -10.73 19.10 -5.21
C GLU A 74 -9.51 19.57 -6.01
N GLY A 75 -9.65 19.52 -7.34
CA GLY A 75 -8.56 19.86 -8.24
C GLY A 75 -8.22 21.35 -8.22
N ILE A 76 -6.96 21.64 -8.54
CA ILE A 76 -6.41 23.00 -8.58
C ILE A 76 -5.92 23.27 -10.00
N GLU A 77 -5.98 24.54 -10.44
CA GLU A 77 -5.35 25.02 -11.67
C GLU A 77 -5.66 24.18 -12.94
N GLY A 78 -6.95 23.87 -13.15
CA GLY A 78 -7.40 23.20 -14.38
C GLY A 78 -7.33 21.66 -14.32
N GLN A 79 -6.85 21.08 -13.23
CA GLN A 79 -7.11 19.67 -12.92
C GLN A 79 -8.46 19.51 -12.22
N ARG A 80 -9.13 18.37 -12.48
CA ARG A 80 -10.42 18.04 -11.85
C ARG A 80 -10.26 17.58 -10.40
N TYR A 81 -9.21 16.81 -10.14
CA TYR A 81 -8.90 16.21 -8.85
C TYR A 81 -7.41 16.30 -8.58
N PHE A 82 -7.04 16.56 -7.33
CA PHE A 82 -5.69 16.30 -6.84
C PHE A 82 -5.68 14.97 -6.10
N ILE A 83 -4.84 14.02 -6.54
CA ILE A 83 -4.80 12.68 -5.97
C ILE A 83 -3.40 12.45 -5.41
N ARG A 84 -3.34 11.98 -4.16
CA ARG A 84 -2.09 11.63 -3.49
C ARG A 84 -2.17 10.22 -2.93
N ARG A 85 -1.09 9.46 -3.14
CA ARG A 85 -0.91 8.08 -2.69
C ARG A 85 0.33 8.02 -1.81
N SER A 86 0.24 7.33 -0.67
CA SER A 86 1.36 7.19 0.26
C SER A 86 1.16 5.99 1.19
N CYS A 87 2.18 5.68 1.99
CA CYS A 87 2.03 4.82 3.15
C CYS A 87 1.05 5.43 4.18
N TYR A 88 0.29 4.57 4.84
CA TYR A 88 -0.61 4.91 5.95
C TYR A 88 0.03 4.51 7.28
N PHE A 89 0.25 5.49 8.16
CA PHE A 89 0.75 5.29 9.52
C PHE A 89 -0.41 5.49 10.50
N GLY A 90 -0.85 4.42 11.15
CA GLY A 90 -2.00 4.49 12.06
C GLY A 90 -2.71 3.15 12.25
N SER A 91 -3.95 3.16 12.72
CA SER A 91 -4.77 1.97 12.89
C SER A 91 -5.77 1.83 11.74
N VAL A 92 -5.74 0.70 11.04
CA VAL A 92 -6.69 0.40 9.96
C VAL A 92 -8.15 0.30 10.45
N ASP A 93 -8.36 0.05 11.74
CA ASP A 93 -9.67 0.05 12.38
C ASP A 93 -10.21 1.48 12.61
N ASN A 94 -9.34 2.49 12.54
CA ASN A 94 -9.69 3.89 12.73
C ASN A 94 -8.90 4.80 11.78
N THR A 95 -9.32 4.81 10.51
CA THR A 95 -8.72 5.62 9.44
C THR A 95 -9.11 7.10 9.51
N LYS A 96 -10.08 7.44 10.36
CA LYS A 96 -10.67 8.78 10.49
C LYS A 96 -9.61 9.86 10.71
N GLU A 97 -8.64 9.60 11.58
CA GLU A 97 -7.59 10.57 11.89
C GLU A 97 -6.75 10.95 10.68
N ALA A 98 -6.33 9.98 9.85
CA ALA A 98 -5.56 10.31 8.65
C ALA A 98 -6.43 10.92 7.55
N CYS A 99 -7.68 10.50 7.43
CA CYS A 99 -8.58 11.06 6.43
C CYS A 99 -8.99 12.49 6.78
N GLU A 100 -9.29 12.81 8.03
CA GLU A 100 -9.74 14.14 8.43
C GLU A 100 -8.60 15.13 8.67
N MET A 101 -7.37 14.65 8.86
CA MET A 101 -6.23 15.55 8.97
C MET A 101 -5.94 16.22 7.62
N ASP A 102 -5.80 17.54 7.65
CA ASP A 102 -5.41 18.33 6.49
C ASP A 102 -4.15 17.75 5.83
N ASP A 103 -4.17 17.66 4.50
CA ASP A 103 -2.99 17.22 3.77
C ASP A 103 -1.92 18.31 3.83
N PRO A 104 -0.73 18.06 4.40
CA PRO A 104 0.30 19.10 4.54
C PRO A 104 0.80 19.63 3.20
N TYR A 105 0.65 18.86 2.12
CA TYR A 105 1.02 19.30 0.77
C TYR A 105 -0.06 20.19 0.17
N LEU A 106 -1.32 20.03 0.62
CA LEU A 106 -2.47 20.74 0.10
C LEU A 106 -3.49 21.13 1.20
N PRO A 107 -3.10 22.02 2.13
CA PRO A 107 -3.91 22.32 3.31
C PRO A 107 -5.15 23.18 3.03
N TYR A 108 -5.32 23.65 1.79
CA TYR A 108 -6.41 24.54 1.39
C TYR A 108 -7.43 23.86 0.48
N ALA A 109 -7.16 22.64 0.02
CA ALA A 109 -8.06 21.92 -0.88
C ALA A 109 -9.04 21.07 -0.06
N ASP A 110 -10.29 21.06 -0.48
CA ASP A 110 -11.31 20.24 0.15
C ASP A 110 -11.07 18.76 -0.18
N LEU A 111 -11.05 17.92 0.86
CA LEU A 111 -10.98 16.47 0.71
C LEU A 111 -12.32 15.93 0.19
N ILE A 112 -12.28 15.24 -0.94
CA ILE A 112 -13.44 14.60 -1.58
C ILE A 112 -13.57 13.15 -1.13
N ASP A 113 -12.46 12.42 -1.12
CA ASP A 113 -12.45 11.00 -0.77
C ASP A 113 -11.13 10.59 -0.11
N CYS A 114 -11.20 9.57 0.73
CA CYS A 114 -10.06 9.01 1.43
C CYS A 114 -10.23 7.51 1.64
N GLN A 115 -9.26 6.74 1.18
CA GLN A 115 -9.28 5.29 1.26
C GLN A 115 -7.98 4.77 1.85
N VAL A 116 -8.11 3.80 2.76
CA VAL A 116 -6.99 2.99 3.27
C VAL A 116 -7.24 1.54 2.92
N CYS A 117 -6.21 0.88 2.40
CA CYS A 117 -6.22 -0.55 2.11
C CYS A 117 -4.96 -1.21 2.70
N THR A 118 -4.98 -2.53 2.89
CA THR A 118 -3.98 -3.25 3.71
C THR A 118 -3.22 -4.33 2.95
N GLU A 119 -3.40 -4.42 1.63
CA GLU A 119 -2.64 -5.33 0.77
C GLU A 119 -1.49 -4.57 0.11
N ASP A 120 -0.41 -5.29 -0.26
CA ASP A 120 0.70 -4.66 -0.99
C ASP A 120 0.20 -4.03 -2.29
N LEU A 121 0.63 -2.79 -2.53
CA LEU A 121 0.37 -1.99 -3.72
C LEU A 121 -1.13 -1.83 -4.01
N CYS A 122 -1.98 -1.87 -2.99
CA CYS A 122 -3.43 -1.85 -3.14
C CYS A 122 -4.01 -0.46 -3.46
N ASN A 123 -3.23 0.61 -3.29
CA ASN A 123 -3.65 1.99 -3.53
C ASN A 123 -3.64 2.37 -5.03
N THR A 124 -4.03 1.43 -5.90
CA THR A 124 -4.33 1.68 -7.31
C THR A 124 -5.73 2.23 -7.49
N ASP A 125 -6.15 2.52 -8.72
CA ASP A 125 -7.57 2.74 -9.00
C ASP A 125 -8.38 1.46 -8.73
N ALA A 126 -9.63 1.61 -8.29
CA ALA A 126 -10.50 0.49 -7.92
C ALA A 126 -10.67 -0.57 -9.03
N GLY A 127 -10.39 -0.25 -10.29
CA GLY A 127 -10.42 -1.17 -11.42
C GLY A 127 -9.16 -2.04 -11.60
N GLN A 128 -8.05 -1.69 -10.95
CA GLN A 128 -6.74 -2.35 -11.10
C GLN A 128 -6.33 -3.21 -9.90
N GLN A 129 -7.17 -3.34 -8.86
CA GLN A 129 -6.86 -4.19 -7.72
C GLN A 129 -6.65 -5.64 -8.19
N SER A 130 -5.40 -6.08 -8.23
CA SER A 130 -5.02 -7.42 -8.67
C SER A 130 -5.47 -8.44 -7.63
N LEU A 131 -6.09 -9.54 -8.08
CA LEU A 131 -6.47 -10.62 -7.19
C LEU A 131 -5.23 -11.15 -6.43
N PRO A 132 -5.35 -11.39 -5.11
CA PRO A 132 -4.23 -11.80 -4.28
C PRO A 132 -3.49 -13.02 -4.86
N SER A 133 -2.17 -12.87 -5.04
CA SER A 133 -1.28 -13.82 -5.71
C SER A 133 -1.31 -15.23 -5.11
N PHE A 134 -1.66 -15.36 -3.83
CA PHE A 134 -1.75 -16.64 -3.11
C PHE A 134 -2.76 -17.61 -3.74
N TYR A 135 -3.86 -17.10 -4.30
CA TYR A 135 -4.87 -17.94 -4.97
C TYR A 135 -4.32 -18.59 -6.24
N THR A 136 -3.43 -17.92 -6.96
CA THR A 136 -2.78 -18.48 -8.16
C THR A 136 -1.80 -19.59 -7.81
N ILE A 137 -1.04 -19.42 -6.73
CA ILE A 137 -0.08 -20.42 -6.25
C ILE A 137 -0.84 -21.65 -5.73
N ALA A 138 -1.90 -21.45 -4.94
CA ALA A 138 -2.73 -22.53 -4.43
C ALA A 138 -3.40 -23.33 -5.57
N ALA A 139 -3.95 -22.64 -6.58
CA ALA A 139 -4.53 -23.29 -7.76
C ALA A 139 -3.50 -24.10 -8.55
N PHE A 140 -2.27 -23.58 -8.71
CA PHE A 140 -1.19 -24.29 -9.40
C PHE A 140 -0.72 -25.54 -8.62
N VAL A 141 -0.61 -25.45 -7.29
CA VAL A 141 -0.26 -26.59 -6.44
C VAL A 141 -1.35 -27.67 -6.47
N VAL A 142 -2.63 -27.28 -6.40
CA VAL A 142 -3.76 -28.23 -6.52
C VAL A 142 -3.77 -28.91 -7.89
N ALA A 143 -3.56 -28.17 -8.98
CA ALA A 143 -3.47 -28.73 -10.33
C ALA A 143 -2.29 -29.72 -10.48
N LEU A 144 -1.14 -29.42 -9.89
CA LEU A 144 0.01 -30.34 -9.86
C LEU A 144 -0.28 -31.62 -9.07
N ILE A 145 -0.99 -31.53 -7.96
CA ILE A 145 -1.38 -32.71 -7.18
C ILE A 145 -2.39 -33.57 -7.95
N LEU A 146 -3.39 -32.94 -8.58
CA LEU A 146 -4.41 -33.64 -9.37
C LEU A 146 -3.81 -34.33 -10.62
N SER A 147 -2.86 -33.69 -11.30
CA SER A 147 -2.15 -34.28 -12.46
C SER A 147 -1.23 -35.46 -12.11
N ARG A 148 -0.96 -35.70 -10.82
CA ARG A 148 -0.19 -36.84 -10.32
C ARG A 148 -1.08 -37.98 -9.78
N LEU A 149 -2.38 -37.72 -9.65
CA LEU A 149 -3.39 -38.65 -9.14
C LEU A 149 -4.14 -39.40 -10.26
N TRP A 150 -3.87 -39.07 -11.52
CA TRP A 150 -4.38 -39.72 -12.72
C TRP A 150 -3.23 -40.23 -13.60
#